data_AF-A0A962WVS3-F1
#
_entry.id   AF-A0A962WVS3-F1
#
_cell.length_a   1.000
_cell.length_b   1.000
_cell.length_c   1.000
_cell.angle_alpha   90.00
_cell.angle_beta   90.00
_cell.angle_gamma   90.00
#
_symmetry.space_group_name_H-M   'P 1'
#
loop_
_entity.id
_entity.type
_entity.pdbx_description
1 polymer ?
#
loop_
_entity_poly.entity_id
_entity_poly.type
_entity_poly.pdbx_seq_one_letter_code
_entity_poly.pdbx_strand_id
1 'polypeptide(L)'
;SREEYDYSKYVGYEMGLRELDICTGCGPGAMKGPMKGAAVGHAKQRNSQGRYLGLTEPGIIAAESPNPIVNELVILPDIEKRLEAFVRVGHGIVVFPGGVGTAEEILYILGILLHPDNRAIPFPLIFSGPASASVYFEQIDRFIGRALGEEAQALYEIIIDDPQRVATTMRDRIAEVREYRRNSGGAYYFNWGLNIDTEFQQPFQPTHENMRNLNLHKDQERHFLAANLRRAFSGIVAGNVKDEGIRAIEEHGLFEIHGDADLMEDMDKLLQSFVRQSRMKLPGTAYKPCYRIVR
;
A
#
# COMPACT_ATOMS: atom_id res chain seq x y z
N SER A 1 -15.38 -2.43 4.71
CA SER A 1 -16.71 -2.48 5.37
C SER A 1 -16.98 -1.16 6.10
N ARG A 2 -18.17 -0.98 6.72
CA ARG A 2 -18.44 0.20 7.56
C ARG A 2 -17.54 0.22 8.80
N GLU A 3 -17.34 -0.94 9.41
CA GLU A 3 -16.46 -1.12 10.57
C GLU A 3 -15.01 -0.72 10.27
N GLU A 4 -14.42 -1.18 9.16
CA GLU A 4 -13.07 -0.77 8.73
C GLU A 4 -12.97 0.74 8.44
N TYR A 5 -14.03 1.32 7.85
CA TYR A 5 -14.09 2.76 7.62
C TYR A 5 -14.15 3.54 8.94
N ASP A 6 -14.93 3.07 9.91
CA ASP A 6 -15.01 3.68 11.23
C ASP A 6 -13.69 3.55 11.99
N TYR A 7 -13.05 2.37 11.93
CA TYR A 7 -11.72 2.12 12.50
C TYR A 7 -10.65 3.08 11.94
N SER A 8 -10.57 3.23 10.61
CA SER A 8 -9.59 4.15 10.00
C SER A 8 -9.83 5.62 10.39
N LYS A 9 -11.08 6.04 10.62
CA LYS A 9 -11.38 7.35 11.24
C LYS A 9 -10.87 7.44 12.68
N TYR A 10 -11.03 6.39 13.49
CA TYR A 10 -10.52 6.41 14.87
C TYR A 10 -9.00 6.47 14.91
N VAL A 11 -8.29 5.74 14.04
CA VAL A 11 -6.83 5.87 13.91
C VAL A 11 -6.44 7.29 13.52
N GLY A 12 -7.11 7.88 12.52
CA GLY A 12 -6.86 9.27 12.14
C GLY A 12 -7.13 10.27 13.28
N TYR A 13 -8.18 10.05 14.05
CA TYR A 13 -8.48 10.86 15.24
C TYR A 13 -7.35 10.80 16.27
N GLU A 14 -6.86 9.61 16.58
CA GLU A 14 -5.74 9.42 17.51
C GLU A 14 -4.42 10.01 16.98
N MET A 15 -4.19 9.96 15.67
CA MET A 15 -3.06 10.64 15.02
C MET A 15 -3.16 12.16 15.14
N GLY A 16 -4.35 12.73 14.86
CA GLY A 16 -4.57 14.17 14.98
C GLY A 16 -4.47 14.68 16.43
N LEU A 17 -4.81 13.86 17.43
CA LEU A 17 -4.56 14.17 18.84
C LEU A 17 -3.06 14.27 19.20
N ARG A 18 -2.18 13.74 18.34
CA ARG A 18 -0.72 13.76 18.49
C ARG A 18 -0.06 14.69 17.47
N GLU A 19 -0.85 15.59 16.86
CA GLU A 19 -0.38 16.57 15.88
C GLU A 19 0.29 15.96 14.64
N LEU A 20 -0.09 14.72 14.28
CA LEU A 20 0.41 14.06 13.08
C LEU A 20 -0.47 14.40 11.88
N ASP A 21 0.17 14.90 10.82
CA ASP A 21 -0.44 15.13 9.51
C ASP A 21 -0.74 13.81 8.77
N ILE A 22 -1.62 13.87 7.77
CA ILE A 22 -2.08 12.68 7.04
C ILE A 22 -1.81 12.84 5.54
N CYS A 23 -1.15 11.83 4.95
CA CYS A 23 -0.99 11.68 3.50
C CYS A 23 -1.75 10.43 3.01
N THR A 24 -2.52 10.54 1.92
CA THR A 24 -3.25 9.40 1.33
C THR A 24 -3.36 9.49 -0.19
N GLY A 25 -3.90 8.44 -0.81
CA GLY A 25 -4.26 8.35 -2.22
C GLY A 25 -5.55 9.03 -2.66
N CYS A 26 -6.08 10.00 -1.90
CA CYS A 26 -7.24 10.84 -2.27
C CYS A 26 -8.63 10.18 -2.27
N GLY A 27 -8.75 8.88 -2.57
CA GLY A 27 -10.02 8.20 -2.84
C GLY A 27 -10.98 7.98 -1.64
N PRO A 28 -12.00 7.10 -1.80
CA PRO A 28 -12.97 6.80 -0.75
C PRO A 28 -12.42 5.84 0.33
N GLY A 29 -13.26 5.45 1.27
CA GLY A 29 -12.92 4.42 2.26
C GLY A 29 -11.75 4.82 3.15
N ALA A 30 -10.72 3.95 3.22
CA ALA A 30 -9.53 4.14 4.03
C ALA A 30 -8.65 5.32 3.60
N MET A 31 -8.83 5.85 2.39
CA MET A 31 -8.14 7.07 1.94
C MET A 31 -8.85 8.36 2.40
N LYS A 32 -10.08 8.25 2.93
CA LYS A 32 -10.88 9.38 3.43
C LYS A 32 -11.09 9.36 4.95
N GLY A 33 -11.20 8.16 5.52
CA GLY A 33 -11.46 7.96 6.95
C GLY A 33 -10.44 8.69 7.85
N PRO A 34 -9.12 8.41 7.70
CA PRO A 34 -8.10 9.00 8.54
C PRO A 34 -8.11 10.53 8.57
N MET A 35 -8.25 11.19 7.41
CA MET A 35 -8.33 12.66 7.34
C MET A 35 -9.52 13.22 8.12
N LYS A 36 -10.70 12.58 8.05
CA LYS A 36 -11.87 13.00 8.83
C LYS A 36 -11.64 12.89 10.34
N GLY A 37 -11.00 11.81 10.78
CA GLY A 37 -10.64 11.64 12.18
C GLY A 37 -9.65 12.70 12.62
N ALA A 38 -8.57 12.86 11.84
CA ALA A 38 -7.48 13.78 12.13
C ALA A 38 -7.96 15.23 12.24
N ALA A 39 -8.92 15.66 11.41
CA ALA A 39 -9.51 16.99 11.54
C ALA A 39 -10.18 17.25 12.89
N VAL A 40 -10.85 16.24 13.47
CA VAL A 40 -11.41 16.36 14.82
C VAL A 40 -10.29 16.34 15.87
N GLY A 41 -9.29 15.49 15.71
CA GLY A 41 -8.12 15.43 16.61
C GLY A 41 -7.35 16.75 16.65
N HIS A 42 -7.00 17.29 15.48
CA HIS A 42 -6.34 18.58 15.31
C HIS A 42 -7.16 19.73 15.90
N ALA A 43 -8.48 19.76 15.68
CA ALA A 43 -9.34 20.78 16.29
C ALA A 43 -9.29 20.75 17.83
N LYS A 44 -9.26 19.56 18.44
CA LYS A 44 -9.13 19.40 19.90
C LYS A 44 -7.77 19.87 20.42
N GLN A 45 -6.70 19.65 19.65
CA GLN A 45 -5.35 20.14 19.97
C GLN A 45 -5.08 21.58 19.53
N ARG A 46 -6.09 22.27 18.96
CA ARG A 46 -5.94 23.63 18.40
C ARG A 46 -4.86 23.73 17.31
N ASN A 47 -4.57 22.62 16.63
CA ASN A 47 -3.70 22.62 15.46
C ASN A 47 -4.47 23.16 14.24
N SER A 48 -4.26 24.43 13.90
CA SER A 48 -4.87 25.07 12.73
C SER A 48 -4.10 24.86 11.44
N GLN A 49 -2.91 24.24 11.50
CA GLN A 49 -1.99 24.04 10.39
C GLN A 49 -1.93 22.58 9.92
N GLY A 50 -2.87 21.74 10.36
CA GLY A 50 -2.90 20.33 9.97
C GLY A 50 -2.95 20.13 8.45
N ARG A 51 -2.08 19.27 7.94
CA ARG A 51 -1.91 18.99 6.50
C ARG A 51 -2.58 17.67 6.14
N TYR A 52 -3.41 17.72 5.10
CA TYR A 52 -4.10 16.59 4.51
C TYR A 52 -3.66 16.48 3.06
N LEU A 53 -2.52 15.82 2.87
CA LEU A 53 -1.86 15.66 1.59
C LEU A 53 -2.53 14.53 0.79
N GLY A 54 -3.02 14.87 -0.39
CA GLY A 54 -3.54 13.94 -1.37
C GLY A 54 -2.56 13.75 -2.52
N LEU A 55 -2.09 12.52 -2.75
CA LEU A 55 -1.26 12.18 -3.90
C LEU A 55 -2.09 11.35 -4.88
N THR A 56 -2.20 11.79 -6.13
CA THR A 56 -2.97 11.10 -7.18
C THR A 56 -2.21 11.15 -8.52
N GLU A 57 -2.74 10.51 -9.55
CA GLU A 57 -2.20 10.52 -10.91
C GLU A 57 -3.33 10.36 -11.95
N PRO A 58 -3.12 10.74 -13.23
CA PRO A 58 -4.18 10.79 -14.23
C PRO A 58 -4.94 9.47 -14.46
N GLY A 59 -4.27 8.32 -14.36
CA GLY A 59 -4.85 6.99 -14.62
C GLY A 59 -5.87 6.51 -13.59
N ILE A 60 -5.90 7.12 -12.39
CA ILE A 60 -6.75 6.68 -11.28
C ILE A 60 -7.62 7.79 -10.70
N ILE A 61 -7.33 9.07 -10.95
CA ILE A 61 -8.05 10.20 -10.34
C ILE A 61 -9.56 10.19 -10.62
N ALA A 62 -10.00 9.62 -11.74
CA ALA A 62 -11.42 9.46 -12.06
C ALA A 62 -12.10 8.37 -11.20
N ALA A 63 -11.39 7.28 -10.89
CA ALA A 63 -11.89 6.20 -10.05
C ALA A 63 -11.76 6.51 -8.54
N GLU A 64 -10.71 7.24 -8.18
CA GLU A 64 -10.34 7.60 -6.80
C GLU A 64 -10.26 9.12 -6.63
N SER A 65 -11.38 9.80 -6.91
CA SER A 65 -11.40 11.27 -6.89
C SER A 65 -11.05 11.86 -5.53
N PRO A 66 -10.27 12.96 -5.48
CA PRO A 66 -9.92 13.64 -4.25
C PRO A 66 -11.13 14.02 -3.41
N ASN A 67 -11.12 13.55 -2.17
CA ASN A 67 -12.12 13.93 -1.20
C ASN A 67 -11.94 15.41 -0.78
N PRO A 68 -13.02 16.16 -0.47
CA PRO A 68 -12.93 17.60 -0.17
C PRO A 68 -12.21 17.98 1.13
N ILE A 69 -11.75 17.02 1.94
CA ILE A 69 -10.96 17.32 3.15
C ILE A 69 -9.46 17.40 2.85
N VAL A 70 -9.02 16.93 1.68
CA VAL A 70 -7.67 17.20 1.15
C VAL A 70 -7.49 18.70 1.02
N ASN A 71 -6.44 19.26 1.65
CA ASN A 71 -6.09 20.68 1.55
C ASN A 71 -4.80 20.92 0.74
N GLU A 72 -4.03 19.87 0.47
CA GLU A 72 -2.87 19.90 -0.42
C GLU A 72 -2.99 18.75 -1.42
N LEU A 73 -3.24 19.04 -2.70
CA LEU A 73 -3.38 18.03 -3.75
C LEU A 73 -2.18 18.08 -4.70
N VAL A 74 -1.56 16.93 -4.93
CA VAL A 74 -0.47 16.77 -5.90
C VAL A 74 -0.85 15.69 -6.91
N ILE A 75 -0.75 16.03 -8.20
CA ILE A 75 -0.99 15.11 -9.31
C ILE A 75 0.35 14.74 -9.91
N LEU A 76 0.74 13.48 -9.76
CA LEU A 76 1.99 12.91 -10.26
C LEU A 76 1.80 12.38 -11.69
N PRO A 77 2.88 12.23 -12.48
CA PRO A 77 2.76 11.80 -13.88
C PRO A 77 2.24 10.37 -14.06
N ASP A 78 2.54 9.46 -13.13
CA ASP A 78 2.21 8.03 -13.20
C ASP A 78 2.18 7.37 -11.81
N ILE A 79 1.78 6.09 -11.77
CA ILE A 79 1.65 5.29 -10.54
C ILE A 79 3.00 5.13 -9.84
N GLU A 80 4.07 4.82 -10.56
CA GLU A 80 5.39 4.63 -9.95
C GLU A 80 5.91 5.90 -9.27
N LYS A 81 5.72 7.09 -9.88
CA LYS A 81 6.06 8.37 -9.25
C LYS A 81 5.15 8.71 -8.08
N ARG A 82 3.88 8.31 -8.11
CA ARG A 82 2.97 8.41 -6.97
C ARG A 82 3.46 7.53 -5.80
N LEU A 83 3.87 6.28 -6.08
CA LEU A 83 4.41 5.35 -5.08
C LEU A 83 5.74 5.86 -4.49
N GLU A 84 6.65 6.35 -5.33
CA GLU A 84 7.90 6.95 -4.85
C GLU A 84 7.62 8.18 -3.97
N ALA A 85 6.67 9.03 -4.37
CA ALA A 85 6.31 10.20 -3.57
C ALA A 85 5.84 9.80 -2.16
N PHE A 86 5.00 8.76 -2.00
CA PHE A 86 4.58 8.28 -0.68
C PHE A 86 5.74 7.92 0.23
N VAL A 87 6.71 7.13 -0.26
CA VAL A 87 7.82 6.64 0.57
C VAL A 87 8.90 7.69 0.81
N ARG A 88 8.99 8.71 -0.06
CA ARG A 88 9.91 9.84 0.11
C ARG A 88 9.40 10.86 1.11
N VAL A 89 8.10 11.19 1.07
CA VAL A 89 7.51 12.21 1.96
C VAL A 89 7.01 11.63 3.29
N GLY A 90 6.63 10.36 3.30
CA GLY A 90 6.15 9.67 4.50
C GLY A 90 7.26 9.48 5.53
N HIS A 91 6.99 9.89 6.78
CA HIS A 91 7.84 9.54 7.93
C HIS A 91 7.49 8.18 8.53
N GLY A 92 6.36 7.61 8.12
CA GLY A 92 5.89 6.27 8.45
C GLY A 92 4.57 6.00 7.73
N ILE A 93 4.18 4.73 7.63
CA ILE A 93 3.00 4.29 6.87
C ILE A 93 2.12 3.41 7.77
N VAL A 94 0.81 3.67 7.72
CA VAL A 94 -0.21 2.76 8.24
C VAL A 94 -0.99 2.16 7.09
N VAL A 95 -1.07 0.83 7.05
CA VAL A 95 -1.81 0.08 6.04
C VAL A 95 -3.07 -0.50 6.67
N PHE A 96 -4.22 -0.16 6.09
CA PHE A 96 -5.53 -0.72 6.45
C PHE A 96 -5.91 -1.86 5.51
N PRO A 97 -6.90 -2.71 5.86
CA PRO A 97 -7.36 -3.75 4.95
C PRO A 97 -7.83 -3.20 3.60
N GLY A 98 -7.30 -3.78 2.54
CA GLY A 98 -7.60 -3.38 1.16
C GLY A 98 -7.53 -4.54 0.19
N GLY A 99 -7.73 -4.25 -1.10
CA GLY A 99 -7.68 -5.22 -2.19
C GLY A 99 -6.29 -5.33 -2.81
N VAL A 100 -6.27 -5.62 -4.11
CA VAL A 100 -5.02 -5.79 -4.88
C VAL A 100 -4.16 -4.53 -4.97
N GLY A 101 -4.74 -3.33 -4.99
CA GLY A 101 -3.96 -2.08 -4.97
C GLY A 101 -3.21 -1.88 -3.66
N THR A 102 -3.82 -2.24 -2.53
CA THR A 102 -3.13 -2.20 -1.23
C THR A 102 -2.05 -3.28 -1.13
N ALA A 103 -2.27 -4.46 -1.72
CA ALA A 103 -1.24 -5.48 -1.82
C ALA A 103 -0.04 -5.03 -2.68
N GLU A 104 -0.30 -4.33 -3.80
CA GLU A 104 0.73 -3.67 -4.61
C GLU A 104 1.54 -2.68 -3.79
N GLU A 105 0.89 -1.78 -3.04
CA GLU A 105 1.54 -0.79 -2.18
C GLU A 105 2.38 -1.44 -1.06
N ILE A 106 1.90 -2.53 -0.44
CA ILE A 106 2.65 -3.32 0.56
C ILE A 106 3.92 -3.90 -0.07
N LEU A 107 3.81 -4.55 -1.23
CA LEU A 107 4.94 -5.18 -1.91
C LEU A 107 5.96 -4.15 -2.38
N TYR A 108 5.49 -2.96 -2.78
CA TYR A 108 6.35 -1.83 -3.13
C TYR A 108 7.23 -1.39 -1.95
N ILE A 109 6.61 -1.07 -0.80
CA ILE A 109 7.38 -0.60 0.36
C ILE A 109 8.29 -1.70 0.93
N LEU A 110 7.81 -2.94 1.03
CA LEU A 110 8.64 -4.05 1.53
C LEU A 110 9.82 -4.32 0.60
N GLY A 111 9.62 -4.29 -0.71
CA GLY A 111 10.69 -4.45 -1.68
C GLY A 111 11.78 -3.39 -1.53
N ILE A 112 11.39 -2.13 -1.32
CA ILE A 112 12.34 -1.05 -1.03
C ILE A 112 13.07 -1.31 0.29
N LEU A 113 12.35 -1.59 1.38
CA LEU A 113 12.95 -1.75 2.71
C LEU A 113 13.85 -3.00 2.83
N LEU A 114 13.62 -4.02 2.00
CA LEU A 114 14.47 -5.22 1.88
C LEU A 114 15.79 -4.95 1.15
N HIS A 115 15.94 -3.82 0.47
CA HIS A 115 17.19 -3.49 -0.22
C HIS A 115 18.34 -3.38 0.81
N PRO A 116 19.53 -3.98 0.56
CA PRO A 116 20.65 -3.97 1.51
C PRO A 116 21.03 -2.57 2.03
N ASP A 117 21.04 -1.57 1.15
CA ASP A 117 21.36 -0.17 1.50
C ASP A 117 20.32 0.52 2.40
N ASN A 118 19.12 -0.06 2.54
CA ASN A 118 18.06 0.50 3.37
C ASN A 118 17.99 -0.10 4.78
N ARG A 119 18.77 -1.14 5.08
CA ARG A 119 18.72 -1.87 6.36
C ARG A 119 18.86 -0.99 7.61
N ALA A 120 19.63 0.09 7.51
CA ALA A 120 19.86 1.02 8.63
C ALA A 120 18.84 2.16 8.71
N ILE A 121 17.97 2.32 7.70
CA ILE A 121 17.02 3.43 7.63
C ILE A 121 15.78 3.05 8.43
N PRO A 122 15.47 3.74 9.55
CA PRO A 122 14.22 3.51 10.24
C PRO A 122 13.05 3.95 9.34
N PHE A 123 12.10 3.05 9.14
CA PHE A 123 10.86 3.34 8.43
C PHE A 123 9.69 2.65 9.14
N PRO A 124 8.88 3.38 9.92
CA PRO A 124 7.76 2.81 10.66
C PRO A 124 6.68 2.32 9.69
N LEU A 125 6.40 1.02 9.70
CA LEU A 125 5.35 0.40 8.89
C LEU A 125 4.41 -0.38 9.81
N ILE A 126 3.14 0.04 9.88
CA ILE A 126 2.13 -0.57 10.75
C ILE A 126 0.98 -1.09 9.91
N PHE A 127 0.60 -2.35 10.09
CA PHE A 127 -0.60 -2.93 9.52
C PHE A 127 -1.68 -2.94 10.60
N SER A 128 -2.86 -2.38 10.31
CA SER A 128 -3.86 -2.21 11.36
C SER A 128 -5.30 -2.23 10.86
N GLY A 129 -6.20 -2.74 11.69
CA GLY A 129 -7.62 -2.85 11.40
C GLY A 129 -8.43 -3.21 12.64
N PRO A 130 -9.77 -3.21 12.54
CA PRO A 130 -10.64 -3.64 13.63
C PRO A 130 -10.42 -5.14 13.94
N ALA A 131 -10.98 -5.63 15.05
CA ALA A 131 -10.90 -7.04 15.43
C ALA A 131 -11.29 -8.02 14.30
N SER A 132 -12.29 -7.65 13.49
CA SER A 132 -12.75 -8.43 12.34
C SER A 132 -11.73 -8.56 11.20
N ALA A 133 -10.69 -7.72 11.19
CA ALA A 133 -9.61 -7.75 10.20
C ALA A 133 -8.44 -8.68 10.57
N SER A 134 -8.47 -9.34 11.74
CA SER A 134 -7.45 -10.29 12.19
C SER A 134 -7.13 -11.35 11.11
N VAL A 135 -8.14 -12.06 10.62
CA VAL A 135 -7.99 -13.09 9.58
C VAL A 135 -7.44 -12.54 8.27
N TYR A 136 -7.74 -11.28 7.93
CA TYR A 136 -7.16 -10.63 6.76
C TYR A 136 -5.65 -10.43 6.93
N PHE A 137 -5.22 -9.88 8.06
CA PHE A 137 -3.80 -9.63 8.30
C PHE A 137 -3.01 -10.92 8.52
N GLU A 138 -3.59 -11.98 9.10
CA GLU A 138 -2.98 -13.32 9.13
C GLU A 138 -2.69 -13.86 7.72
N GLN A 139 -3.60 -13.60 6.76
CA GLN A 139 -3.40 -14.04 5.37
C GLN A 139 -2.32 -13.23 4.66
N ILE A 140 -2.28 -11.91 4.89
CA ILE A 140 -1.24 -11.02 4.35
C ILE A 140 0.13 -11.38 4.94
N ASP A 141 0.23 -11.51 6.26
CA ASP A 141 1.45 -11.87 6.98
C ASP A 141 2.01 -13.21 6.50
N ARG A 142 1.16 -14.23 6.43
CA ARG A 142 1.54 -15.55 5.91
C ARG A 142 2.01 -15.48 4.46
N PHE A 143 1.34 -14.71 3.61
CA PHE A 143 1.77 -14.56 2.22
C PHE A 143 3.15 -13.89 2.13
N ILE A 144 3.36 -12.80 2.88
CA ILE A 144 4.65 -12.10 2.93
C ILE A 144 5.75 -13.04 3.44
N GLY A 145 5.51 -13.78 4.53
CA GLY A 145 6.50 -14.72 5.06
C GLY A 145 6.85 -15.83 4.07
N ARG A 146 5.87 -16.35 3.33
CA ARG A 146 6.09 -17.42 2.34
C ARG A 146 6.71 -16.95 1.03
N ALA A 147 6.44 -15.71 0.63
CA ALA A 147 6.98 -15.11 -0.59
C ALA A 147 8.35 -14.45 -0.36
N LEU A 148 8.47 -13.62 0.67
CA LEU A 148 9.61 -12.73 0.91
C LEU A 148 10.43 -13.09 2.17
N GLY A 149 9.95 -14.02 3.01
CA GLY A 149 10.67 -14.50 4.19
C GLY A 149 10.49 -13.65 5.46
N GLU A 150 11.03 -14.16 6.58
CA GLU A 150 10.91 -13.53 7.90
C GLU A 150 11.54 -12.14 7.98
N GLU A 151 12.58 -11.87 7.18
CA GLU A 151 13.20 -10.53 7.09
C GLU A 151 12.18 -9.50 6.63
N ALA A 152 11.25 -9.87 5.73
CA ALA A 152 10.17 -8.99 5.31
C ALA A 152 9.13 -8.80 6.41
N GLN A 153 8.83 -9.84 7.18
CA GLN A 153 7.88 -9.78 8.31
C GLN A 153 8.42 -8.90 9.45
N ALA A 154 9.74 -8.84 9.64
CA ALA A 154 10.36 -8.00 10.66
C ALA A 154 10.30 -6.49 10.35
N LEU A 155 9.94 -6.10 9.13
CA LEU A 155 9.87 -4.70 8.70
C LEU A 155 8.57 -3.99 9.09
N TYR A 156 7.56 -4.71 9.61
CA TYR A 156 6.29 -4.12 10.01
C TYR A 156 5.76 -4.67 11.33
N GLU A 157 4.83 -3.94 11.94
CA GLU A 157 4.09 -4.35 13.13
C GLU A 157 2.60 -4.47 12.79
N ILE A 158 1.96 -5.56 13.21
CA ILE A 158 0.51 -5.72 13.10
C ILE A 158 -0.15 -5.32 14.42
N ILE A 159 -1.02 -4.31 14.39
CA ILE A 159 -1.77 -3.82 15.55
C ILE A 159 -3.27 -3.95 15.27
N ILE A 160 -3.93 -4.88 15.94
CA ILE A 160 -5.37 -5.15 15.78
C ILE A 160 -6.15 -4.44 16.88
N ASP A 161 -7.23 -3.77 16.48
CA ASP A 161 -8.26 -3.20 17.36
C ASP A 161 -7.78 -2.14 18.38
N ASP A 162 -6.61 -1.53 18.13
CA ASP A 162 -6.05 -0.52 19.06
C ASP A 162 -5.57 0.77 18.33
N PRO A 163 -6.51 1.67 17.98
CA PRO A 163 -6.18 2.92 17.30
C PRO A 163 -5.21 3.83 18.08
N GLN A 164 -5.29 3.79 19.42
CA GLN A 164 -4.46 4.61 20.28
C GLN A 164 -3.01 4.12 20.24
N ARG A 165 -2.79 2.80 20.29
CA ARG A 165 -1.45 2.21 20.14
C ARG A 165 -0.88 2.50 18.76
N VAL A 166 -1.65 2.35 17.68
CA VAL A 166 -1.18 2.72 16.32
C VAL A 166 -0.61 4.14 16.28
N ALA A 167 -1.38 5.12 16.78
CA ALA A 167 -0.95 6.52 16.74
C ALA A 167 0.24 6.81 17.69
N THR A 168 0.30 6.14 18.84
CA THR A 168 1.40 6.29 19.80
C THR A 168 2.69 5.70 19.26
N THR A 169 2.64 4.46 18.74
CA THR A 169 3.76 3.82 18.05
C THR A 169 4.24 4.68 16.88
N MET A 170 3.33 5.18 16.05
CA MET A 170 3.70 6.02 14.91
C MET A 170 4.42 7.31 15.35
N ARG A 171 3.89 8.02 16.35
CA ARG A 171 4.54 9.23 16.91
C ARG A 171 5.96 8.92 17.40
N ASP A 172 6.11 7.86 18.20
CA ASP A 172 7.40 7.53 18.82
C ASP A 172 8.43 7.11 17.77
N ARG A 173 8.02 6.29 16.80
CA ARG A 173 8.88 5.85 15.70
C ARG A 173 9.22 6.99 14.73
N ILE A 174 8.32 7.96 14.49
CA ILE A 174 8.64 9.17 13.72
C ILE A 174 9.71 10.01 14.45
N ALA A 175 9.74 10.02 15.78
CA ALA A 175 10.82 10.66 16.52
C ALA A 175 12.18 9.98 16.27
N GLU A 176 12.22 8.65 16.17
CA GLU A 176 13.41 7.90 15.75
C GLU A 176 13.84 8.25 14.33
N VAL A 177 12.90 8.36 13.38
CA VAL A 177 13.17 8.81 12.01
C VAL A 177 13.78 10.21 12.01
N ARG A 178 13.22 11.14 12.79
CA ARG A 178 13.75 12.51 12.91
C ARG A 178 15.18 12.51 13.44
N GLU A 179 15.48 11.68 14.43
CA GLU A 179 16.83 11.56 14.99
C GLU A 179 17.82 10.97 13.98
N TYR A 180 17.42 9.91 13.28
CA TYR A 180 18.22 9.32 12.21
C TYR A 180 18.57 10.33 11.13
N ARG A 181 17.58 11.08 10.61
CA ARG A 181 17.82 12.09 9.58
C ARG A 181 18.75 13.20 10.06
N ARG A 182 18.65 13.61 11.33
CA ARG A 182 19.56 14.60 11.91
C ARG A 182 21.00 14.10 11.91
N ASN A 183 21.22 12.86 12.34
CA ASN A 183 22.54 12.27 12.48
C ASN A 183 23.16 11.89 11.13
N SER A 184 22.35 11.53 10.14
CA SER A 184 22.79 11.20 8.79
C SER A 184 22.91 12.42 7.86
N GLY A 185 22.57 13.63 8.33
CA GLY A 185 22.49 14.84 7.49
C GLY A 185 21.37 14.81 6.44
N GLY A 186 20.35 13.97 6.63
CA GLY A 186 19.22 13.83 5.73
C GLY A 186 18.16 14.92 5.93
N ALA A 187 17.46 15.28 4.85
CA ALA A 187 16.33 16.19 4.93
C ALA A 187 15.14 15.55 5.69
N TYR A 188 14.43 16.36 6.48
CA TYR A 188 13.19 15.91 7.14
C TYR A 188 12.03 15.80 6.16
N TYR A 189 11.91 16.71 5.20
CA TYR A 189 10.76 16.82 4.29
C TYR A 189 10.81 15.87 3.09
N PHE A 190 11.95 15.22 2.83
CA PHE A 190 12.11 14.29 1.72
C PHE A 190 13.23 13.28 2.02
N ASN A 191 12.93 11.98 1.92
CA ASN A 191 13.87 10.90 2.23
C ASN A 191 14.84 10.61 1.08
N TRP A 192 15.82 11.51 0.87
CA TRP A 192 16.87 11.29 -0.15
C TRP A 192 17.75 10.07 0.13
N GLY A 193 17.89 9.68 1.41
CA GLY A 193 18.74 8.55 1.80
C GLY A 193 18.14 7.18 1.47
N LEU A 194 16.85 7.10 1.16
CA LEU A 194 16.21 5.84 0.77
C LEU A 194 16.71 5.40 -0.61
N ASN A 195 17.30 4.22 -0.71
CA ASN A 195 17.63 3.64 -2.01
C ASN A 195 16.37 3.03 -2.63
N ILE A 196 15.99 3.47 -3.82
CA ILE A 196 14.86 2.90 -4.57
C ILE A 196 15.43 2.38 -5.87
N ASP A 197 15.49 1.06 -6.00
CA ASP A 197 15.99 0.42 -7.22
C ASP A 197 15.11 0.78 -8.42
N THR A 198 15.71 0.85 -9.61
CA THR A 198 15.03 1.16 -10.86
C THR A 198 13.86 0.21 -11.14
N GLU A 199 13.90 -1.03 -10.65
CA GLU A 199 12.81 -2.00 -10.77
C GLU A 199 11.50 -1.50 -10.13
N PHE A 200 11.59 -0.60 -9.15
CA PHE A 200 10.44 0.05 -8.50
C PHE A 200 10.06 1.40 -9.16
N GLN A 201 10.93 1.98 -9.99
CA GLN A 201 10.70 3.29 -10.60
C GLN A 201 10.20 3.21 -12.05
N GLN A 202 10.57 2.13 -12.76
CA GLN A 202 10.16 1.95 -14.15
C GLN A 202 8.66 1.67 -14.25
N PRO A 203 7.92 2.44 -15.07
CA PRO A 203 6.51 2.18 -15.36
C PRO A 203 6.30 0.77 -15.91
N PHE A 204 5.35 0.05 -15.33
CA PHE A 204 4.99 -1.28 -15.82
C PHE A 204 3.73 -1.23 -16.69
N GLN A 205 3.85 -1.65 -17.94
CA GLN A 205 2.70 -1.82 -18.84
C GLN A 205 2.18 -3.26 -18.76
N PRO A 206 0.95 -3.49 -18.27
CA PRO A 206 0.43 -4.83 -18.03
C PRO A 206 -0.17 -5.45 -19.31
N THR A 207 0.68 -5.79 -20.28
CA THR A 207 0.28 -6.61 -21.44
C THR A 207 0.28 -8.10 -21.07
N HIS A 208 -0.41 -8.95 -21.84
CA HIS A 208 -0.37 -10.41 -21.61
C HIS A 208 1.03 -10.99 -21.66
N GLU A 209 1.87 -10.47 -22.57
CA GLU A 209 3.28 -10.85 -22.67
C GLU A 209 4.06 -10.44 -21.42
N ASN A 210 3.95 -9.18 -20.99
CA ASN A 210 4.67 -8.69 -19.81
C ASN A 210 4.23 -9.40 -18.54
N MET A 211 2.93 -9.66 -18.38
CA MET A 211 2.37 -10.41 -17.24
C MET A 211 2.87 -11.86 -17.22
N ARG A 212 2.96 -12.52 -18.38
CA ARG A 212 3.46 -13.90 -18.50
C ARG A 212 4.96 -13.99 -18.22
N ASN A 213 5.73 -12.96 -18.55
CA ASN A 213 7.18 -12.94 -18.42
C ASN A 213 7.69 -12.45 -17.05
N LEU A 214 6.80 -12.20 -16.08
CA LEU A 214 7.23 -11.83 -14.72
C LEU A 214 8.04 -12.94 -14.08
N ASN A 215 9.21 -12.60 -13.52
CA ASN A 215 10.04 -13.56 -12.79
C ASN A 215 9.47 -13.78 -11.38
N LEU A 216 8.53 -14.72 -11.24
CA LEU A 216 7.92 -15.09 -9.96
C LEU A 216 8.50 -16.41 -9.42
N HIS A 217 9.83 -16.53 -9.48
CA HIS A 217 10.60 -17.62 -8.90
C HIS A 217 11.38 -17.14 -7.66
N LYS A 218 11.59 -18.00 -6.67
CA LYS A 218 12.27 -17.67 -5.41
C LYS A 218 13.79 -17.63 -5.53
N ASP A 219 14.36 -18.12 -6.63
CA ASP A 219 15.80 -18.08 -6.92
C ASP A 219 16.23 -16.69 -7.44
N GLN A 220 16.02 -15.68 -6.60
CA GLN A 220 16.43 -14.28 -6.82
C GLN A 220 16.47 -13.55 -5.48
N GLU A 221 17.07 -12.37 -5.44
CA GLU A 221 17.01 -11.52 -4.25
C GLU A 221 15.58 -11.12 -3.91
N ARG A 222 15.24 -11.10 -2.61
CA ARG A 222 13.87 -10.90 -2.12
C ARG A 222 13.25 -9.58 -2.59
N HIS A 223 14.05 -8.51 -2.66
CA HIS A 223 13.57 -7.22 -3.15
C HIS A 223 13.21 -7.26 -4.64
N PHE A 224 13.89 -8.05 -5.47
CA PHE A 224 13.49 -8.24 -6.88
C PHE A 224 12.23 -9.10 -7.02
N LEU A 225 12.05 -10.13 -6.17
CA LEU A 225 10.80 -10.87 -6.13
C LEU A 225 9.63 -9.96 -5.72
N ALA A 226 9.82 -9.09 -4.73
CA ALA A 226 8.84 -8.09 -4.34
C ALA A 226 8.49 -7.14 -5.48
N ALA A 227 9.47 -6.71 -6.29
CA ALA A 227 9.23 -5.87 -7.47
C ALA A 227 8.37 -6.59 -8.53
N ASN A 228 8.63 -7.87 -8.79
CA ASN A 228 7.83 -8.66 -9.74
C ASN A 228 6.42 -8.94 -9.22
N LEU A 229 6.26 -9.25 -7.92
CA LEU A 229 4.95 -9.37 -7.30
C LEU A 229 4.17 -8.06 -7.37
N ARG A 230 4.82 -6.91 -7.08
CA ARG A 230 4.23 -5.57 -7.24
C ARG A 230 3.65 -5.39 -8.64
N ARG A 231 4.40 -5.72 -9.68
CA ARG A 231 3.96 -5.65 -11.09
C ARG A 231 2.77 -6.57 -11.36
N ALA A 232 2.78 -7.79 -10.83
CA ALA A 232 1.65 -8.72 -10.96
C ALA A 232 0.35 -8.14 -10.38
N PHE A 233 0.40 -7.60 -9.15
CA PHE A 233 -0.76 -6.95 -8.53
C PHE A 233 -1.18 -5.68 -9.28
N SER A 234 -0.23 -4.89 -9.77
CA SER A 234 -0.51 -3.71 -10.62
C SER A 234 -1.25 -4.08 -11.91
N GLY A 235 -0.88 -5.19 -12.54
CA GLY A 235 -1.60 -5.72 -13.70
C GLY A 235 -3.02 -6.18 -13.38
N ILE A 236 -3.24 -6.79 -12.21
CA ILE A 236 -4.59 -7.15 -11.75
C ILE A 236 -5.43 -5.90 -11.48
N VAL A 237 -4.85 -4.85 -10.88
CA VAL A 237 -5.51 -3.54 -10.73
C VAL A 237 -5.89 -2.99 -12.09
N ALA A 238 -4.96 -2.94 -13.05
CA ALA A 238 -5.22 -2.43 -14.39
C ALA A 238 -6.36 -3.19 -15.09
N GLY A 239 -6.35 -4.52 -15.06
CA GLY A 239 -7.41 -5.35 -15.64
C GLY A 239 -8.77 -5.23 -14.95
N ASN A 240 -8.83 -4.71 -13.73
CA ASN A 240 -10.07 -4.52 -12.97
C ASN A 240 -10.69 -3.12 -13.14
N VAL A 241 -9.87 -2.07 -13.24
CA VAL A 241 -10.36 -0.68 -13.14
C VAL A 241 -9.84 0.30 -14.19
N LYS A 242 -8.77 -0.02 -14.94
CA LYS A 242 -8.21 0.89 -15.96
C LYS A 242 -8.78 0.54 -17.34
N ASP A 243 -9.20 1.55 -18.11
CA ASP A 243 -9.81 1.36 -19.44
C ASP A 243 -8.95 0.49 -20.36
N GLU A 244 -7.65 0.81 -20.48
CA GLU A 244 -6.71 0.02 -21.30
C GLU A 244 -6.60 -1.44 -20.84
N GLY A 245 -6.55 -1.68 -19.52
CA GLY A 245 -6.46 -3.02 -18.96
C GLY A 245 -7.74 -3.82 -19.18
N ILE A 246 -8.91 -3.20 -19.00
CA ILE A 246 -10.21 -3.84 -19.25
C ILE A 246 -10.33 -4.25 -20.72
N ARG A 247 -9.98 -3.37 -21.66
CA ARG A 247 -10.00 -3.68 -23.10
C ARG A 247 -9.06 -4.82 -23.46
N ALA A 248 -7.85 -4.84 -22.90
CA ALA A 248 -6.91 -5.94 -23.12
C ALA A 248 -7.50 -7.30 -22.68
N ILE A 249 -8.23 -7.32 -21.56
CA ILE A 249 -8.91 -8.54 -21.09
C ILE A 249 -10.07 -8.96 -22.01
N GLU A 250 -10.83 -7.99 -22.53
CA GLU A 250 -11.93 -8.25 -23.47
C GLU A 250 -11.42 -8.79 -24.82
N GLU A 251 -10.28 -8.28 -25.30
CA GLU A 251 -9.71 -8.63 -26.60
C GLU A 251 -8.87 -9.91 -26.58
N HIS A 252 -8.07 -10.13 -25.53
CA HIS A 252 -7.06 -11.19 -25.48
C HIS A 252 -7.29 -12.24 -24.38
N GLY A 253 -8.33 -12.06 -23.56
CA GLY A 253 -8.65 -12.96 -22.44
C GLY A 253 -7.87 -12.64 -21.17
N LEU A 254 -7.78 -13.60 -20.24
CA LEU A 254 -7.22 -13.37 -18.91
C LEU A 254 -5.69 -13.22 -18.94
N PHE A 255 -5.15 -12.37 -18.06
CA PHE A 255 -3.72 -12.38 -17.78
C PHE A 255 -3.31 -13.73 -17.17
N GLU A 256 -2.33 -14.39 -17.76
CA GLU A 256 -1.77 -15.61 -17.18
C GLU A 256 -0.55 -15.27 -16.33
N ILE A 257 -0.54 -15.73 -15.09
CA ILE A 257 0.55 -15.49 -14.15
C ILE A 257 1.16 -16.83 -13.77
N HIS A 258 2.47 -16.95 -13.98
CA HIS A 258 3.26 -18.17 -13.83
C HIS A 258 4.42 -17.92 -12.87
N GLY A 259 4.92 -18.95 -12.21
CA GLY A 259 6.04 -18.86 -11.27
C GLY A 259 6.25 -20.17 -10.52
N ASP A 260 6.93 -20.11 -9.38
CA ASP A 260 7.06 -21.29 -8.51
C ASP A 260 5.69 -21.78 -8.02
N ALA A 261 5.46 -23.09 -8.09
CA ALA A 261 4.16 -23.69 -7.85
C ALA A 261 3.60 -23.35 -6.45
N ASP A 262 4.45 -23.33 -5.42
CA ASP A 262 4.05 -22.99 -4.06
C ASP A 262 3.70 -21.51 -3.90
N LEU A 263 4.48 -20.60 -4.50
CA LEU A 263 4.19 -19.16 -4.54
C LEU A 263 2.88 -18.88 -5.29
N MET A 264 2.67 -19.53 -6.43
CA MET A 264 1.44 -19.40 -7.21
C MET A 264 0.22 -19.89 -6.43
N GLU A 265 0.34 -21.00 -5.69
CA GLU A 265 -0.72 -21.48 -4.80
C GLU A 265 -1.05 -20.48 -3.69
N ASP A 266 -0.03 -19.86 -3.07
CA ASP A 266 -0.23 -18.87 -2.02
C ASP A 266 -0.86 -17.57 -2.56
N MET A 267 -0.43 -17.12 -3.74
CA MET A 267 -0.99 -15.95 -4.41
C MET A 267 -2.45 -16.19 -4.79
N ASP A 268 -2.80 -17.36 -5.34
CA ASP A 268 -4.18 -17.71 -5.66
C ASP A 268 -5.07 -17.75 -4.39
N LYS A 269 -4.57 -18.33 -3.28
CA LYS A 269 -5.29 -18.32 -2.00
C LYS A 269 -5.55 -16.90 -1.49
N LEU A 270 -4.57 -16.01 -1.62
CA LEU A 270 -4.70 -14.61 -1.23
C LEU A 270 -5.72 -13.87 -2.11
N LEU A 271 -5.61 -14.00 -3.44
CA LEU A 271 -6.52 -13.35 -4.37
C LEU A 271 -7.97 -13.85 -4.20
N GLN A 272 -8.18 -15.14 -3.97
CA GLN A 272 -9.49 -15.69 -3.65
C GLN A 272 -10.05 -15.15 -2.33
N SER A 273 -9.19 -14.88 -1.34
CA SER A 273 -9.64 -14.26 -0.09
C SER A 273 -10.15 -12.84 -0.32
N PHE A 274 -9.48 -12.06 -1.18
CA PHE A 274 -9.95 -10.73 -1.58
C PHE A 274 -11.30 -10.78 -2.30
N VAL A 275 -11.53 -11.78 -3.15
CA VAL A 275 -12.84 -12.00 -3.79
C VAL A 275 -13.92 -12.30 -2.75
N ARG A 276 -13.68 -13.27 -1.84
CA ARG A 276 -14.64 -13.65 -0.78
C ARG A 276 -14.99 -12.48 0.15
N GLN A 277 -14.02 -11.60 0.41
CA GLN A 277 -14.19 -10.44 1.28
C GLN A 277 -14.71 -9.20 0.53
N SER A 278 -15.12 -9.33 -0.74
CA SER A 278 -15.61 -8.21 -1.57
C SER A 278 -14.61 -7.04 -1.70
N ARG A 279 -13.32 -7.35 -1.83
CA ARG A 279 -12.22 -6.37 -1.95
C ARG A 279 -11.74 -6.13 -3.38
N MET A 280 -12.24 -6.91 -4.34
CA MET A 280 -11.89 -6.78 -5.77
C MET A 280 -12.81 -5.82 -6.54
N LYS A 281 -14.02 -5.59 -6.04
CA LYS A 281 -15.04 -4.74 -6.66
C LYS A 281 -16.01 -4.22 -5.61
N LEU A 282 -16.60 -3.05 -5.86
CA LEU A 282 -17.70 -2.55 -5.04
C LEU A 282 -18.92 -3.49 -5.09
N PRO A 283 -19.75 -3.54 -4.03
CA PRO A 283 -20.94 -4.39 -3.99
C PRO A 283 -21.89 -4.15 -5.18
N GLY A 284 -22.55 -5.21 -5.65
CA GLY A 284 -23.66 -5.11 -6.63
C GLY A 284 -23.53 -5.99 -7.87
N THR A 285 -22.35 -6.52 -8.18
CA THR A 285 -22.15 -7.50 -9.27
C THR A 285 -21.11 -8.55 -8.87
N ALA A 286 -21.26 -9.77 -9.39
CA ALA A 286 -20.25 -10.82 -9.21
C ALA A 286 -18.92 -10.40 -9.85
N TYR A 287 -17.82 -10.57 -9.12
CA TYR A 287 -16.49 -10.34 -9.64
C TYR A 287 -16.10 -11.42 -10.65
N LYS A 288 -15.65 -11.02 -11.84
CA LYS A 288 -15.01 -11.89 -12.82
C LYS A 288 -13.51 -11.59 -12.78
N PRO A 289 -12.65 -12.57 -12.45
CA PRO A 289 -11.20 -12.38 -12.46
C PRO A 289 -10.72 -11.90 -13.82
N CYS A 290 -9.77 -10.95 -13.83
CA CYS A 290 -8.99 -10.55 -15.01
C CYS A 290 -7.69 -11.37 -15.16
N TYR A 291 -7.48 -12.36 -14.30
CA TYR A 291 -6.27 -13.15 -14.22
C TYR A 291 -6.58 -14.63 -14.11
N ARG A 292 -5.58 -15.45 -14.44
CA ARG A 292 -5.52 -16.89 -14.22
C ARG A 292 -4.14 -17.24 -13.68
N ILE A 293 -4.11 -17.83 -12.50
CA ILE A 293 -2.88 -18.41 -11.94
C ILE A 293 -2.63 -19.75 -12.63
N VAL A 294 -1.45 -19.90 -13.22
CA VAL A 294 -0.99 -21.14 -13.82
C VAL A 294 -0.01 -21.80 -12.86
N ARG A 295 -0.29 -23.05 -12.50
CA ARG A 295 0.44 -23.82 -11.48
C ARG A 295 1.20 -24.96 -12.14
#